data_AF-A0A7J6CCN5-F1
#
_entry.id   AF-A0A7J6CCN5-F1
#
_cell.length_a   1.000
_cell.length_b   1.000
_cell.length_c   1.000
_cell.angle_alpha   90.00
_cell.angle_beta   90.00
_cell.angle_gamma   90.00
#
_symmetry.space_group_name_H-M   'P 1'
#
loop_
_entity.id
_entity.type
_entity.pdbx_description
1 polymer ?
#
loop_
_entity_poly.entity_id
_entity_poly.type
_entity_poly.pdbx_seq_one_letter_code
_entity_poly.pdbx_strand_id
1 'polypeptide(L)'
;MTDMDMTGKGADDIVLSENTVPPSSAAHAMPEVQVVTEEDMKLEADFDDVYSDCDGDGTSAQLILRLSEVTATKLVADADITLKREHFVGPIVVGMGVNAQYGEMRCERWTVKLTTGDNMFLVGDKVCLIKNIIQNDNAVYAIYTEFSRQSPFYTYPFNSDRLNIFVVNDASDELKSVEVSALRQKCVALPYRDGFLAIPLLH
;
A
#
# COMPACT_ATOMS: atom_id res chain seq x y z
N MET A 1 23.08 56.33 22.49
CA MET A 1 21.97 57.13 23.05
C MET A 1 20.69 56.36 22.78
N THR A 2 19.86 55.93 23.71
CA THR A 2 19.83 55.85 25.18
C THR A 2 18.56 55.02 25.45
N ASP A 3 18.56 54.20 26.49
CA ASP A 3 17.46 53.33 26.89
C ASP A 3 16.14 54.09 27.11
N MET A 4 15.02 53.42 26.85
CA MET A 4 13.73 53.68 27.51
C MET A 4 12.98 52.37 27.74
N ASP A 5 13.05 51.89 28.98
CA ASP A 5 12.03 51.04 29.61
C ASP A 5 10.75 51.85 29.84
N MET A 6 9.59 51.23 29.66
CA MET A 6 8.40 51.54 30.48
C MET A 6 7.46 50.33 30.53
N THR A 7 7.05 50.06 31.76
CA THR A 7 6.15 49.02 32.25
C THR A 7 4.68 49.41 32.10
N GLY A 8 3.77 48.43 32.07
CA GLY A 8 2.32 48.65 32.14
C GLY A 8 1.55 47.43 32.64
N LYS A 9 1.11 47.49 33.91
CA LYS A 9 0.24 46.56 34.64
C LYS A 9 -1.25 46.83 34.36
N GLY A 10 -2.09 45.81 34.55
CA GLY A 10 -3.55 45.85 34.79
C GLY A 10 -4.19 44.58 34.22
N ALA A 11 -4.61 43.54 34.95
CA ALA A 11 -5.41 43.39 36.17
C ALA A 11 -6.91 43.72 36.00
N ASP A 12 -7.73 42.70 36.28
CA ASP A 12 -9.16 42.68 36.66
C ASP A 12 -10.18 42.79 35.49
N ASP A 13 -11.30 42.07 35.37
CA ASP A 13 -12.10 41.32 36.34
C ASP A 13 -13.09 40.33 35.65
N ILE A 14 -13.28 39.17 36.29
CA ILE A 14 -14.51 38.38 36.59
C ILE A 14 -15.77 38.52 35.71
N VAL A 15 -16.30 37.38 35.19
CA VAL A 15 -17.72 36.97 35.33
C VAL A 15 -17.86 35.43 35.38
N LEU A 16 -18.49 34.94 36.46
CA LEU A 16 -19.03 33.60 36.68
C LEU A 16 -20.44 33.46 36.05
N SER A 17 -20.77 32.32 35.44
CA SER A 17 -22.13 31.70 35.48
C SER A 17 -22.00 30.27 34.94
N GLU A 18 -22.13 29.25 35.79
CA GLU A 18 -23.35 28.53 36.20
C GLU A 18 -23.59 27.24 35.40
N ASN A 19 -23.25 26.13 36.07
CA ASN A 19 -23.93 24.85 36.15
C ASN A 19 -25.10 24.58 35.19
N THR A 20 -24.97 23.51 34.40
CA THR A 20 -26.10 22.61 34.15
C THR A 20 -25.61 21.16 34.09
N VAL A 21 -26.05 20.37 35.06
CA VAL A 21 -25.88 18.91 35.20
C VAL A 21 -26.78 18.19 34.19
N PRO A 22 -26.43 16.98 33.70
CA PRO A 22 -26.99 16.41 32.48
C PRO A 22 -28.26 15.60 32.74
N PRO A 23 -29.10 15.34 31.71
CA PRO A 23 -30.09 14.28 31.79
C PRO A 23 -29.46 12.92 31.45
N SER A 24 -29.64 12.00 32.40
CA SER A 24 -29.40 10.57 32.31
C SER A 24 -30.47 9.86 31.48
N SER A 25 -30.04 8.83 30.74
CA SER A 25 -30.78 7.60 30.39
C SER A 25 -32.09 7.73 29.61
N ALA A 26 -32.01 7.46 28.30
CA ALA A 26 -33.08 6.76 27.58
C ALA A 26 -32.48 5.77 26.57
N ALA A 27 -33.09 4.60 26.52
CA ALA A 27 -32.75 3.39 25.78
C ALA A 27 -32.42 3.64 24.29
N HIS A 28 -31.36 3.03 23.76
CA HIS A 28 -31.42 1.69 23.13
C HIS A 28 -32.41 1.64 21.95
N ALA A 29 -31.93 2.03 20.78
CA ALA A 29 -32.39 1.50 19.48
C ALA A 29 -31.25 1.69 18.48
N MET A 30 -30.46 0.62 18.30
CA MET A 30 -29.55 0.51 17.17
C MET A 30 -30.39 0.45 15.88
N PRO A 31 -30.02 1.14 14.79
CA PRO A 31 -30.56 0.81 13.49
C PRO A 31 -30.10 -0.62 13.14
N GLU A 32 -31.06 -1.46 12.73
CA GLU A 32 -30.81 -2.80 12.21
C GLU A 32 -29.72 -2.73 11.13
N VAL A 33 -28.65 -3.48 11.35
CA VAL A 33 -27.70 -3.84 10.31
C VAL A 33 -28.46 -4.76 9.35
N GLN A 34 -28.83 -4.24 8.19
CA GLN A 34 -29.29 -5.08 7.09
C GLN A 34 -28.10 -5.96 6.68
N VAL A 35 -28.23 -7.25 6.99
CA VAL A 35 -27.40 -8.30 6.43
C VAL A 35 -27.71 -8.33 4.95
N VAL A 36 -26.83 -7.76 4.14
CA VAL A 36 -26.84 -7.99 2.70
C VAL A 36 -26.47 -9.46 2.51
N THR A 37 -27.49 -10.27 2.22
CA THR A 37 -27.33 -11.68 1.84
C THR A 37 -26.58 -11.76 0.52
N GLU A 38 -25.78 -12.81 0.34
CA GLU A 38 -24.88 -13.05 -0.81
C GLU A 38 -25.59 -13.19 -2.18
N GLU A 39 -26.88 -12.88 -2.28
CA GLU A 39 -27.69 -13.05 -3.49
C GLU A 39 -27.89 -11.75 -4.31
N ASP A 40 -27.45 -10.59 -3.84
CA ASP A 40 -27.72 -9.29 -4.50
C ASP A 40 -26.55 -8.70 -5.32
N MET A 41 -25.53 -9.49 -5.66
CA MET A 41 -24.44 -9.06 -6.54
C MET A 41 -24.40 -9.82 -7.87
N LYS A 42 -25.55 -9.95 -8.54
CA LYS A 42 -25.57 -10.21 -9.99
C LYS A 42 -25.42 -8.89 -10.74
N LEU A 43 -24.19 -8.43 -10.85
CA LEU A 43 -23.79 -7.52 -11.92
C LEU A 43 -23.40 -8.41 -13.10
N GLU A 44 -24.39 -8.88 -13.85
CA GLU A 44 -24.18 -9.33 -15.23
C GLU A 44 -23.82 -8.07 -16.02
N ALA A 45 -22.51 -7.80 -16.12
CA ALA A 45 -22.01 -6.94 -17.17
C ALA A 45 -22.17 -7.72 -18.47
N ASP A 46 -23.21 -7.38 -19.23
CA ASP A 46 -23.37 -7.77 -20.63
C ASP A 46 -22.12 -7.31 -21.41
N PHE A 47 -21.15 -8.21 -21.55
CA PHE A 47 -19.91 -7.98 -22.29
C PHE A 47 -20.00 -8.43 -23.76
N ASP A 48 -21.20 -8.73 -24.25
CA ASP A 48 -21.40 -9.25 -25.62
C ASP A 48 -21.70 -8.15 -26.66
N ASP A 49 -21.95 -6.91 -26.27
CA ASP A 49 -22.35 -5.83 -27.21
C ASP A 49 -21.21 -4.89 -27.67
N VAL A 50 -19.94 -5.26 -27.44
CA VAL A 50 -18.77 -4.57 -28.03
C VAL A 50 -18.01 -5.50 -28.99
N TYR A 51 -18.74 -6.36 -29.69
CA TYR A 51 -18.24 -7.17 -30.79
C TYR A 51 -19.06 -6.90 -32.06
N SER A 52 -18.99 -5.67 -32.58
CA SER A 52 -19.29 -5.44 -34.00
C SER A 52 -18.04 -4.98 -34.72
N ASP A 53 -17.60 -5.80 -35.67
CA ASP A 53 -16.73 -5.51 -36.80
C ASP A 53 -15.29 -5.07 -36.52
N CYS A 54 -14.44 -6.06 -36.25
CA CYS A 54 -13.01 -5.98 -36.54
C CYS A 54 -12.55 -7.29 -37.22
N ASP A 55 -12.89 -7.43 -38.50
CA ASP A 55 -12.13 -8.28 -39.43
C ASP A 55 -10.74 -7.64 -39.62
N GLY A 56 -9.79 -7.97 -38.77
CA GLY A 56 -8.44 -7.42 -38.85
C GLY A 56 -7.54 -7.80 -37.69
N ASP A 57 -6.69 -8.80 -37.95
CA ASP A 57 -5.43 -9.14 -37.29
C ASP A 57 -5.47 -9.58 -35.80
N GLY A 58 -5.17 -10.87 -35.60
CA GLY A 58 -5.09 -11.59 -34.31
C GLY A 58 -4.02 -11.11 -33.31
N THR A 59 -3.54 -9.87 -33.42
CA THR A 59 -2.64 -9.23 -32.45
C THR A 59 -3.39 -8.53 -31.31
N SER A 60 -4.65 -8.13 -31.52
CA SER A 60 -5.48 -7.44 -30.53
C SER A 60 -6.07 -8.39 -29.48
N ALA A 61 -6.54 -9.57 -29.88
CA ALA A 61 -7.14 -10.55 -28.97
C ALA A 61 -6.15 -11.06 -27.90
N GLN A 62 -4.88 -11.23 -28.26
CA GLN A 62 -3.83 -11.64 -27.30
C GLN A 62 -3.52 -10.54 -26.28
N LEU A 63 -3.58 -9.26 -26.69
CA LEU A 63 -3.45 -8.13 -25.78
C LEU A 63 -4.66 -8.00 -24.84
N ILE A 64 -5.86 -8.28 -25.35
CA ILE A 64 -7.11 -8.25 -24.56
C ILE A 64 -7.11 -9.36 -23.50
N LEU A 65 -6.69 -10.58 -23.85
CA LEU A 65 -6.51 -11.69 -22.90
C LEU A 65 -5.49 -11.37 -21.81
N ARG A 66 -4.40 -10.66 -22.15
CA ARG A 66 -3.41 -10.23 -21.16
C ARG A 66 -3.94 -9.16 -20.20
N LEU A 67 -4.82 -8.27 -20.67
CA LEU A 67 -5.38 -7.21 -19.84
C LEU A 67 -6.47 -7.71 -18.89
N SER A 68 -7.27 -8.70 -19.29
CA SER A 68 -8.31 -9.27 -18.42
C SER A 68 -7.73 -10.07 -17.25
N GLU A 69 -6.56 -10.71 -17.40
CA GLU A 69 -5.83 -11.38 -16.31
C GLU A 69 -5.38 -10.43 -15.19
N VAL A 70 -5.21 -9.13 -15.46
CA VAL A 70 -4.67 -8.16 -14.48
C VAL A 70 -5.65 -7.83 -13.34
N THR A 71 -6.92 -8.25 -13.45
CA THR A 71 -8.01 -7.72 -12.59
C THR A 71 -8.28 -8.52 -11.30
N ALA A 72 -7.55 -9.60 -11.01
CA ALA A 72 -7.84 -10.45 -9.84
C ALA A 72 -6.69 -10.51 -8.84
N THR A 73 -6.46 -9.43 -8.07
CA THR A 73 -5.52 -9.49 -6.92
C THR A 73 -6.28 -9.59 -5.60
N LYS A 74 -6.30 -10.79 -5.02
CA LYS A 74 -6.86 -11.04 -3.67
C LYS A 74 -5.91 -10.50 -2.59
N LEU A 75 -6.45 -9.81 -1.58
CA LEU A 75 -5.66 -9.35 -0.42
C LEU A 75 -5.09 -10.53 0.37
N VAL A 76 -3.94 -10.34 1.01
CA VAL A 76 -3.28 -11.36 1.85
C VAL A 76 -3.91 -11.33 3.24
N ALA A 77 -4.42 -12.48 3.71
CA ALA A 77 -4.85 -12.66 5.09
C ALA A 77 -3.66 -13.06 5.98
N ASP A 78 -3.63 -12.57 7.22
CA ASP A 78 -2.51 -12.74 8.16
C ASP A 78 -2.27 -14.22 8.54
N ALA A 79 -3.31 -15.05 8.49
CA ALA A 79 -3.27 -16.48 8.85
C ALA A 79 -2.40 -17.36 7.93
N ASP A 80 -2.04 -16.87 6.73
CA ASP A 80 -1.26 -17.62 5.75
C ASP A 80 0.22 -17.21 5.69
N ILE A 81 0.68 -16.40 6.66
CA ILE A 81 2.04 -15.86 6.67
C ILE A 81 2.97 -16.75 7.50
N THR A 82 4.05 -17.22 6.87
CA THR A 82 5.17 -17.92 7.53
C THR A 82 6.40 -17.02 7.55
N LEU A 83 6.96 -16.79 8.74
CA LEU A 83 8.17 -15.99 8.94
C LEU A 83 9.39 -16.88 9.19
N LYS A 84 10.54 -16.52 8.61
CA LYS A 84 11.78 -17.28 8.69
C LYS A 84 12.99 -16.37 8.80
N ARG A 85 14.11 -16.97 9.24
CA ARG A 85 15.42 -16.29 9.36
C ARG A 85 15.33 -15.06 10.26
N GLU A 86 14.90 -15.28 11.49
CA GLU A 86 14.85 -14.22 12.50
C GLU A 86 16.22 -13.57 12.67
N HIS A 87 16.24 -12.25 12.81
CA HIS A 87 17.45 -11.46 13.00
C HIS A 87 17.18 -10.15 13.75
N PHE A 88 18.24 -9.42 14.06
CA PHE A 88 18.18 -8.18 14.85
C PHE A 88 18.90 -7.00 14.18
N VAL A 89 19.32 -7.14 12.91
CA VAL A 89 20.24 -6.20 12.23
C VAL A 89 19.56 -5.45 11.07
N GLY A 90 18.22 -5.50 10.97
CA GLY A 90 17.49 -4.79 9.93
C GLY A 90 17.13 -3.35 10.32
N PRO A 91 16.89 -2.46 9.34
CA PRO A 91 16.42 -1.10 9.59
C PRO A 91 15.01 -1.10 10.19
N ILE A 92 14.74 -0.13 11.06
CA ILE A 92 13.46 0.04 11.77
C ILE A 92 13.04 1.50 11.66
N VAL A 93 11.74 1.75 11.46
CA VAL A 93 11.17 3.10 11.48
C VAL A 93 11.11 3.62 12.93
N VAL A 94 11.53 4.86 13.14
CA VAL A 94 11.58 5.47 14.49
C VAL A 94 10.19 5.46 15.14
N GLY A 95 10.12 5.04 16.40
CA GLY A 95 8.87 4.98 17.17
C GLY A 95 8.02 3.73 16.92
N MET A 96 8.45 2.82 16.05
CA MET A 96 7.81 1.52 15.86
C MET A 96 8.24 0.56 16.98
N GLY A 97 7.26 -0.02 17.69
CA GLY A 97 7.54 -1.20 18.54
C GLY A 97 8.04 -2.34 17.67
N VAL A 98 8.94 -3.19 18.16
CA VAL A 98 9.48 -4.32 17.40
C VAL A 98 9.69 -5.49 18.36
N ASN A 99 9.02 -6.62 18.08
CA ASN A 99 9.25 -7.84 18.85
C ASN A 99 10.31 -8.71 18.18
N ALA A 100 10.21 -8.88 16.86
CA ALA A 100 11.13 -9.68 16.07
C ALA A 100 11.29 -9.12 14.65
N GLN A 101 12.40 -9.43 14.00
CA GLN A 101 12.64 -9.10 12.59
C GLN A 101 13.03 -10.35 11.81
N TYR A 102 12.73 -10.38 10.52
CA TYR A 102 12.84 -11.59 9.70
C TYR A 102 13.46 -11.29 8.32
N GLY A 103 14.33 -12.20 7.89
CA GLY A 103 14.98 -12.12 6.58
C GLY A 103 14.16 -12.73 5.44
N GLU A 104 13.10 -13.46 5.77
CA GLU A 104 12.24 -14.13 4.81
C GLU A 104 10.79 -14.23 5.32
N MET A 105 9.85 -13.95 4.43
CA MET A 105 8.42 -14.11 4.65
C MET A 105 7.80 -14.85 3.49
N ARG A 106 6.88 -15.76 3.77
CA ARG A 106 6.14 -16.51 2.76
C ARG A 106 4.66 -16.39 3.04
N CYS A 107 3.88 -16.09 2.00
CA CYS A 107 2.44 -16.25 1.98
C CYS A 107 2.05 -17.17 0.81
N GLU A 108 0.75 -17.44 0.65
CA GLU A 108 0.25 -18.29 -0.44
C GLU A 108 0.68 -17.78 -1.83
N ARG A 109 0.61 -16.46 -2.04
CA ARG A 109 0.83 -15.81 -3.34
C ARG A 109 2.31 -15.64 -3.71
N TRP A 110 3.19 -15.45 -2.73
CA TRP A 110 4.60 -15.12 -3.00
C TRP A 110 5.49 -15.37 -1.78
N THR A 111 6.80 -15.41 -2.02
CA THR A 111 7.83 -15.42 -0.98
C THR A 111 8.68 -14.16 -1.12
N VAL A 112 9.03 -13.50 -0.02
CA VAL A 112 9.92 -12.34 0.01
C VAL A 112 11.16 -12.73 0.77
N LYS A 113 12.29 -12.59 0.10
CA LYS A 113 13.61 -12.58 0.73
C LYS A 113 14.17 -11.17 0.65
N LEU A 114 14.87 -10.74 1.69
CA LEU A 114 15.56 -9.45 1.71
C LEU A 114 16.79 -9.40 0.77
N THR A 115 16.99 -10.40 -0.07
CA THR A 115 18.04 -10.45 -1.09
C THR A 115 17.67 -9.59 -2.30
N THR A 116 18.67 -8.95 -2.91
CA THR A 116 18.49 -8.13 -4.12
C THR A 116 17.70 -8.85 -5.21
N GLY A 117 16.65 -8.20 -5.71
CA GLY A 117 15.81 -8.69 -6.80
C GLY A 117 14.59 -9.47 -6.35
N ASP A 118 14.57 -9.99 -5.12
CA ASP A 118 13.42 -10.70 -4.54
C ASP A 118 12.58 -9.83 -3.58
N ASN A 119 13.06 -8.61 -3.33
CA ASN A 119 12.54 -7.67 -2.36
C ASN A 119 11.84 -6.45 -2.98
N MET A 120 11.45 -6.52 -4.27
CA MET A 120 10.79 -5.40 -4.94
C MET A 120 9.27 -5.60 -4.99
N PHE A 121 8.51 -4.59 -4.59
CA PHE A 121 7.07 -4.64 -4.46
C PHE A 121 6.41 -3.36 -4.94
N LEU A 122 5.15 -3.48 -5.37
CA LEU A 122 4.26 -2.35 -5.59
C LEU A 122 3.44 -2.10 -4.32
N VAL A 123 3.59 -0.91 -3.75
CA VAL A 123 2.81 -0.42 -2.60
C VAL A 123 2.04 0.81 -3.05
N GLY A 124 0.70 0.71 -3.13
CA GLY A 124 -0.10 1.70 -3.84
C GLY A 124 0.28 1.72 -5.33
N ASP A 125 0.76 2.88 -5.81
CA ASP A 125 1.23 3.09 -7.19
C ASP A 125 2.76 3.31 -7.25
N LYS A 126 3.47 3.03 -6.15
CA LYS A 126 4.92 3.22 -6.04
C LYS A 126 5.63 1.89 -5.98
N VAL A 127 6.71 1.79 -6.76
CA VAL A 127 7.65 0.67 -6.64
C VAL A 127 8.55 0.93 -5.44
N CYS A 128 8.69 -0.09 -4.61
CA CYS A 128 9.39 -0.05 -3.34
C CYS A 128 10.38 -1.22 -3.22
N LEU A 129 11.42 -1.01 -2.42
CA LEU A 129 12.34 -2.06 -1.97
C LEU A 129 12.05 -2.38 -0.51
N ILE A 130 11.66 -3.61 -0.23
CA ILE A 130 11.56 -4.12 1.14
C ILE A 130 12.98 -4.26 1.69
N LYS A 131 13.23 -3.61 2.82
CA LYS A 131 14.50 -3.59 3.54
C LYS A 131 14.47 -4.44 4.80
N ASN A 132 13.28 -4.65 5.36
CA ASN A 132 13.10 -5.46 6.56
C ASN A 132 11.67 -5.99 6.66
N ILE A 133 11.48 -7.09 7.40
CA ILE A 133 10.17 -7.60 7.80
C ILE A 133 10.16 -7.64 9.33
N ILE A 134 9.13 -7.07 9.93
CA ILE A 134 9.03 -6.86 11.37
C ILE A 134 7.71 -7.44 11.86
N GLN A 135 7.74 -8.08 13.03
CA GLN A 135 6.54 -8.51 13.73
C GLN A 135 6.40 -7.77 15.06
N ASN A 136 5.19 -7.31 15.31
CA ASN A 136 4.76 -6.71 16.58
C ASN A 136 3.60 -7.53 17.15
N ASP A 137 3.12 -7.15 18.34
CA ASP A 137 1.99 -7.84 19.00
C ASP A 137 0.73 -7.88 18.14
N ASN A 138 0.56 -6.92 17.23
CA ASN A 138 -0.66 -6.75 16.45
C ASN A 138 -0.62 -7.43 15.08
N ALA A 139 0.50 -7.33 14.36
CA ALA A 139 0.59 -7.71 12.94
C ALA A 139 2.04 -7.79 12.44
N VAL A 140 2.19 -8.25 11.20
CA VAL A 140 3.46 -8.23 10.45
C VAL A 140 3.52 -6.99 9.55
N TYR A 141 4.66 -6.30 9.60
CA TYR A 141 4.95 -5.09 8.84
C TYR A 141 6.16 -5.29 7.92
N ALA A 142 6.09 -4.71 6.73
CA ALA A 142 7.22 -4.57 5.84
C ALA A 142 7.80 -3.16 5.96
N ILE A 143 9.11 -3.07 6.21
CA ILE A 143 9.86 -1.82 6.15
C ILE A 143 10.45 -1.70 4.76
N TYR A 144 10.25 -0.55 4.12
CA TYR A 144 10.62 -0.36 2.73
C TYR A 144 11.12 1.05 2.46
N THR A 145 11.77 1.21 1.33
CA THR A 145 12.07 2.52 0.73
C THR A 145 11.45 2.61 -0.66
N GLU A 146 11.03 3.80 -1.06
CA GLU A 146 10.47 4.06 -2.39
C GLU A 146 11.57 4.45 -3.38
N PHE A 147 11.36 4.19 -4.67
CA PHE A 147 12.22 4.78 -5.70
C PHE A 147 11.85 6.25 -5.95
N SER A 148 12.85 7.11 -5.97
CA SER A 148 12.69 8.55 -6.17
C SER A 148 12.31 8.88 -7.62
N ARG A 149 12.78 8.06 -8.57
CA ARG A 149 12.44 8.17 -9.99
C ARG A 149 11.68 6.93 -10.43
N GLN A 150 10.47 7.14 -10.94
CA GLN A 150 9.61 6.11 -11.53
C GLN A 150 9.00 6.67 -12.81
N SER A 151 9.05 5.92 -13.91
CA SER A 151 8.45 6.31 -15.18
C SER A 151 7.96 5.07 -15.95
N PRO A 152 6.93 5.21 -16.81
CA PRO A 152 6.50 4.12 -17.66
C PRO A 152 7.64 3.64 -18.54
N PHE A 153 7.78 2.32 -18.69
CA PHE A 153 8.77 1.71 -19.56
C PHE A 153 8.50 1.97 -21.05
N TYR A 154 7.23 1.96 -21.46
CA TYR A 154 6.82 2.31 -22.82
C TYR A 154 5.47 3.04 -22.83
N THR A 155 5.25 3.83 -23.88
CA THR A 155 4.00 4.57 -24.11
C THR A 155 3.27 4.12 -25.38
N TYR A 156 3.91 3.33 -26.23
CA TYR A 156 3.35 2.75 -27.43
C TYR A 156 3.49 1.21 -27.38
N PRO A 157 2.46 0.43 -27.75
CA PRO A 157 1.15 0.85 -28.29
C PRO A 157 0.17 1.46 -27.25
N PHE A 158 0.46 1.32 -25.96
CA PHE A 158 -0.25 2.00 -24.87
C PHE A 158 0.71 2.23 -23.70
N ASN A 159 0.28 2.99 -22.69
CA ASN A 159 1.11 3.32 -21.54
C ASN A 159 1.29 2.12 -20.59
N SER A 160 2.55 1.72 -20.35
CA SER A 160 2.92 0.58 -19.50
C SER A 160 2.60 0.78 -18.02
N ASP A 161 2.34 2.03 -17.59
CA ASP A 161 1.79 2.37 -16.28
C ASP A 161 0.49 1.62 -15.98
N ARG A 162 -0.35 1.41 -17.02
CA ARG A 162 -1.59 0.63 -16.91
C ARG A 162 -1.37 -0.84 -16.54
N LEU A 163 -0.14 -1.33 -16.73
CA LEU A 163 0.29 -2.67 -16.37
C LEU A 163 1.22 -2.67 -15.15
N ASN A 164 1.37 -1.54 -14.46
CA ASN A 164 2.31 -1.32 -13.39
C ASN A 164 3.78 -1.66 -13.76
N ILE A 165 4.15 -1.48 -15.04
CA ILE A 165 5.51 -1.72 -15.54
C ILE A 165 6.26 -0.40 -15.58
N PHE A 166 7.33 -0.31 -14.80
CA PHE A 166 8.05 0.93 -14.59
C PHE A 166 9.56 0.76 -14.71
N VAL A 167 10.23 1.78 -15.23
CA VAL A 167 11.67 2.00 -15.02
C VAL A 167 11.83 2.79 -13.73
N VAL A 168 12.64 2.27 -12.82
CA VAL A 168 12.86 2.82 -11.48
C VAL A 168 14.34 2.99 -11.16
N ASN A 169 14.68 4.16 -10.63
CA ASN A 169 16.05 4.54 -10.26
C ASN A 169 16.06 5.25 -8.90
N ASP A 170 17.22 5.22 -8.24
CA ASP A 170 17.52 5.89 -6.98
C ASP A 170 16.51 5.59 -5.86
N ALA A 171 16.72 4.48 -5.16
CA ALA A 171 15.98 4.21 -3.93
C ALA A 171 16.25 5.34 -2.91
N SER A 172 15.17 5.90 -2.37
CA SER A 172 15.23 6.89 -1.29
C SER A 172 15.86 6.27 -0.03
N ASP A 173 16.45 7.13 0.80
CA ASP A 173 16.92 6.78 2.14
C ASP A 173 15.79 6.85 3.19
N GLU A 174 14.63 7.40 2.83
CA GLU A 174 13.46 7.49 3.71
C GLU A 174 12.83 6.10 3.92
N LEU A 175 12.85 5.63 5.16
CA LEU A 175 12.21 4.39 5.58
C LEU A 175 10.73 4.62 5.85
N LYS A 176 9.91 3.79 5.22
CA LYS A 176 8.46 3.72 5.44
C LYS A 176 8.10 2.32 5.90
N SER A 177 6.90 2.20 6.47
CA SER A 177 6.37 0.93 6.95
C SER A 177 4.94 0.75 6.49
N VAL A 178 4.58 -0.47 6.11
CA VAL A 178 3.22 -0.84 5.79
C VAL A 178 2.93 -2.22 6.35
N GLU A 179 1.69 -2.46 6.78
CA GLU A 179 1.24 -3.81 7.10
C GLU A 179 1.34 -4.70 5.85
N VAL A 180 1.74 -5.96 6.04
CA VAL A 180 1.94 -6.90 4.92
C VAL A 180 0.67 -7.13 4.10
N SER A 181 -0.50 -7.04 4.72
CA SER A 181 -1.81 -7.14 4.05
C SER A 181 -2.01 -6.10 2.94
N ALA A 182 -1.32 -4.96 3.00
CA ALA A 182 -1.37 -3.91 2.00
C ALA A 182 -0.35 -4.08 0.85
N LEU A 183 0.55 -5.07 0.92
CA LEU A 183 1.45 -5.38 -0.18
C LEU A 183 0.64 -5.97 -1.35
N ARG A 184 0.49 -5.18 -2.42
CA ARG A 184 -0.38 -5.55 -3.55
C ARG A 184 0.23 -6.61 -4.43
N GLN A 185 1.46 -6.34 -4.89
CA GLN A 185 2.05 -7.14 -5.95
C GLN A 185 3.57 -7.16 -5.83
N LYS A 186 4.13 -8.36 -5.95
CA LYS A 186 5.57 -8.55 -6.03
C LYS A 186 6.05 -8.21 -7.44
N CYS A 187 7.20 -7.57 -7.55
CA CYS A 187 7.82 -7.23 -8.82
C CYS A 187 9.11 -8.02 -9.03
N VAL A 188 9.39 -8.38 -10.27
CA VAL A 188 10.72 -8.78 -10.72
C VAL A 188 11.49 -7.52 -11.09
N ALA A 189 12.71 -7.43 -10.57
CA ALA A 189 13.66 -6.38 -10.93
C ALA A 189 14.61 -6.89 -12.01
N LEU A 190 14.57 -6.31 -13.20
CA LEU A 190 15.53 -6.59 -14.27
C LEU A 190 16.48 -5.41 -14.42
N PRO A 191 17.81 -5.61 -14.46
CA PRO A 191 18.75 -4.52 -14.74
C PRO A 191 18.41 -3.83 -16.06
N TYR A 192 18.25 -2.49 -16.03
CA TYR A 192 17.91 -1.69 -17.20
C TYR A 192 18.59 -0.32 -17.12
N ARG A 193 19.56 -0.08 -18.00
CA ARG A 193 20.39 1.14 -18.01
C ARG A 193 20.99 1.41 -16.62
N ASP A 194 20.70 2.57 -16.03
CA ASP A 194 21.23 3.02 -14.73
C ASP A 194 20.33 2.62 -13.54
N GLY A 195 19.36 1.72 -13.73
CA GLY A 195 18.56 1.16 -12.64
C GLY A 195 17.84 -0.10 -13.03
N PHE A 196 16.54 -0.17 -12.73
CA PHE A 196 15.77 -1.41 -12.85
C PHE A 196 14.47 -1.22 -13.62
N LEU A 197 14.13 -2.22 -14.44
CA LEU A 197 12.80 -2.43 -14.94
C LEU A 197 12.03 -3.30 -13.93
N ALA A 198 11.04 -2.71 -13.29
CA ALA A 198 10.12 -3.37 -12.38
C ALA A 198 8.93 -3.91 -13.17
N ILE A 199 8.77 -5.23 -13.17
CA ILE A 199 7.65 -5.92 -13.82
C ILE A 199 6.86 -6.66 -12.74
N PRO A 200 5.58 -6.35 -12.53
CA PRO A 200 4.76 -7.08 -11.58
C PRO A 200 4.64 -8.55 -11.99
N LEU A 201 4.72 -9.45 -11.00
CA LEU A 201 4.43 -10.87 -11.21
C LEU A 201 2.92 -11.02 -11.43
N LEU A 202 2.54 -11.57 -12.58
CA LEU A 202 1.16 -11.96 -12.88
C LEU A 202 0.87 -13.25 -12.11
N HIS A 203 0.02 -13.16 -11.08
CA HIS A 203 -0.38 -14.28 -10.24
C HIS A 203 -1.81 -14.10 -9.73
#